data_AF-A0A1G0LUK2-F1
#
_entry.id   AF-A0A1G0LUK2-F1
#
_cell.length_a   1.000
_cell.length_b   1.000
_cell.length_c   1.000
_cell.angle_alpha   90.00
_cell.angle_beta   90.00
_cell.angle_gamma   90.00
#
_symmetry.space_group_name_H-M   'P 1'
#
loop_
_entity.id
_entity.type
_entity.pdbx_description
1 polymer ?
#
loop_
_entity_poly.entity_id
_entity_poly.type
_entity_poly.pdbx_seq_one_letter_code
_entity_poly.pdbx_strand_id
1 'polypeptide(L)'
;MAEAMERMAQLAGQQGMLNDQLGGILPMLGGGEQAMLLRLRELAGRQRGLANDLERLGEAGLPGRPEELAEEARALADRLDQNRLDRSTLERQQRLFRRMLDAGRTLRNEDQPDDPERRSTTAGELPARAAPGAVTGAALRYPVPPWRVLRDLSPAERALVLDYFRRLNAKP
;
A
#
# COMPACT_ATOMS: atom_id res chain seq x y z
N MET A 1 23.18 1.80 8.47
CA MET A 1 22.06 2.18 7.60
C MET A 1 21.58 0.99 6.76
N ALA A 2 22.42 0.36 5.93
CA ALA A 2 22.04 -0.77 5.09
C ALA A 2 21.34 -1.94 5.83
N GLU A 3 21.89 -2.40 6.96
CA GLU A 3 21.29 -3.49 7.75
C GLU A 3 19.91 -3.12 8.33
N ALA A 4 19.73 -1.86 8.68
CA ALA A 4 18.52 -1.37 9.33
C ALA A 4 17.39 -1.19 8.30
N MET A 5 17.75 -0.80 7.07
CA MET A 5 16.87 -0.84 5.89
C MET A 5 16.46 -2.24 5.48
N GLU A 6 17.40 -3.18 5.47
CA GLU A 6 17.11 -4.57 5.15
C GLU A 6 16.11 -5.17 6.17
N ARG A 7 16.31 -4.87 7.46
CA ARG A 7 15.35 -5.22 8.52
C ARG A 7 13.99 -4.60 8.27
N MET A 8 13.90 -3.31 7.94
CA MET A 8 12.59 -2.68 7.64
C MET A 8 11.91 -3.31 6.43
N ALA A 9 12.65 -3.65 5.37
CA ALA A 9 12.10 -4.35 4.20
C ALA A 9 11.57 -5.75 4.57
N GLN A 10 12.29 -6.48 5.42
CA GLN A 10 11.84 -7.77 5.95
C GLN A 10 10.56 -7.62 6.77
N LEU A 11 10.47 -6.61 7.64
CA LEU A 11 9.27 -6.33 8.44
C LEU A 11 8.06 -5.93 7.57
N ALA A 12 8.28 -5.11 6.54
CA ALA A 12 7.24 -4.75 5.59
C ALA A 12 6.73 -5.99 4.82
N GLY A 13 7.62 -6.91 4.44
CA GLY A 13 7.25 -8.20 3.84
C GLY A 13 6.40 -9.06 4.77
N GLN A 14 6.78 -9.15 6.06
CA GLN A 14 6.00 -9.85 7.09
C GLN A 14 4.60 -9.27 7.26
N GLN A 15 4.48 -7.94 7.27
CA GLN A 15 3.18 -7.27 7.31
C GLN A 15 2.31 -7.57 6.08
N GLY A 16 2.91 -7.62 4.88
CA GLY A 16 2.16 -7.96 3.66
C GLY A 16 1.48 -9.33 3.77
N MET A 17 2.24 -10.33 4.23
CA MET A 17 1.69 -11.67 4.48
C MET A 17 0.59 -11.68 5.55
N LEU A 18 0.69 -10.83 6.58
CA LEU A 18 -0.36 -10.67 7.60
C LEU A 18 -1.62 -10.05 7.01
N ASN A 19 -1.48 -9.06 6.13
CA ASN A 19 -2.61 -8.43 5.46
C ASN A 19 -3.37 -9.42 4.57
N ASP A 20 -2.65 -10.27 3.84
CA ASP A 20 -3.26 -11.33 3.01
C ASP A 20 -3.97 -12.39 3.86
N GLN A 21 -3.34 -12.82 4.97
CA GLN A 21 -3.96 -13.75 5.93
C GLN A 21 -5.24 -13.17 6.53
N LEU A 22 -5.24 -11.90 6.92
CA LEU A 22 -6.43 -11.20 7.45
C LEU A 22 -7.53 -11.04 6.39
N GLY A 23 -7.17 -10.73 5.14
CA GLY A 23 -8.11 -10.68 4.02
C GLY A 23 -8.80 -12.03 3.75
N GLY A 24 -8.07 -13.14 3.95
CA GLY A 24 -8.58 -14.50 3.82
C GLY A 24 -9.45 -14.98 4.99
N ILE A 25 -9.40 -14.31 6.15
CA ILE A 25 -10.22 -14.65 7.33
C ILE A 25 -11.67 -14.14 7.17
N LEU A 26 -11.89 -13.04 6.43
CA LEU A 26 -13.23 -12.47 6.26
C LEU A 26 -14.27 -13.44 5.66
N PRO A 27 -13.96 -14.19 4.60
CA PRO A 27 -14.86 -15.21 4.05
C PRO A 27 -15.09 -16.40 4.99
N MET A 28 -14.17 -16.64 5.93
CA MET A 28 -14.21 -17.76 6.88
C MET A 28 -14.88 -17.44 8.22
N LEU A 29 -15.33 -16.19 8.45
CA LEU A 29 -16.06 -15.78 9.65
C LEU A 29 -17.33 -16.63 9.94
N GLY A 30 -17.84 -17.39 8.96
CA GLY A 30 -18.95 -18.33 9.13
C GLY A 30 -18.56 -19.79 9.46
N GLY A 31 -17.27 -20.15 9.48
CA GLY A 31 -16.79 -21.55 9.46
C GLY A 31 -16.38 -22.17 10.80
N GLY A 32 -16.36 -21.41 11.90
CA GLY A 32 -16.00 -21.94 13.23
C GLY A 32 -15.27 -20.92 14.11
N GLU A 33 -15.97 -20.39 15.11
CA GLU A 33 -15.50 -19.30 15.98
C GLU A 33 -14.21 -19.65 16.73
N GLN A 34 -14.07 -20.86 17.25
CA GLN A 34 -12.92 -21.27 18.07
C GLN A 34 -11.59 -21.33 17.29
N ALA A 35 -11.63 -21.82 16.05
CA ALA A 35 -10.45 -21.85 15.18
C ALA A 35 -10.02 -20.42 14.81
N MET A 36 -11.00 -19.53 14.62
CA MET A 36 -10.75 -18.12 14.33
C MET A 36 -10.13 -17.38 15.52
N LEU A 37 -10.62 -17.61 16.75
CA LEU A 37 -10.06 -17.00 17.96
C LEU A 37 -8.58 -17.37 18.18
N LEU A 38 -8.21 -18.63 17.91
CA LEU A 38 -6.81 -19.06 17.99
C LEU A 38 -5.94 -18.35 16.94
N ARG A 39 -6.44 -18.21 15.71
CA ARG A 39 -5.76 -17.46 14.63
C ARG A 39 -5.61 -15.98 14.96
N LEU A 40 -6.63 -15.35 15.53
CA LEU A 40 -6.58 -13.94 15.93
C LEU A 40 -5.54 -13.68 17.02
N ARG A 41 -5.45 -14.55 18.03
CA ARG A 41 -4.40 -14.47 19.06
C ARG A 41 -3.00 -14.66 18.49
N GLU A 42 -2.84 -15.59 17.54
CA GLU A 42 -1.58 -15.79 16.82
C GLU A 42 -1.17 -14.51 16.06
N LEU A 43 -2.12 -13.90 15.35
CA LEU A 43 -1.89 -12.65 14.61
C LEU A 43 -1.60 -11.47 15.54
N ALA A 44 -2.29 -11.37 16.69
CA ALA A 44 -2.02 -10.37 17.71
C ALA A 44 -0.59 -10.49 18.24
N GLY A 45 -0.12 -11.70 18.52
CA GLY A 45 1.26 -11.97 18.93
C GLY A 45 2.28 -11.49 17.89
N ARG A 46 2.03 -11.78 16.59
CA ARG A 46 2.88 -11.30 15.49
C ARG A 46 2.90 -9.77 15.40
N GLN A 47 1.76 -9.10 15.56
CA GLN A 47 1.73 -7.63 15.57
C GLN A 47 2.49 -7.00 16.72
N ARG A 48 2.48 -7.61 17.92
CA ARG A 48 3.33 -7.14 19.03
C ARG A 48 4.81 -7.31 18.73
N GLY A 49 5.20 -8.42 18.09
CA GLY A 49 6.56 -8.66 17.64
C GLY A 49 7.03 -7.57 16.66
N LEU A 50 6.23 -7.31 15.63
CA LEU A 50 6.48 -6.24 14.67
C LEU A 50 6.63 -4.87 15.33
N ALA A 51 5.74 -4.54 16.28
CA ALA A 51 5.84 -3.27 17.00
C ALA A 51 7.16 -3.12 17.77
N ASN A 52 7.60 -4.18 18.46
CA ASN A 52 8.87 -4.15 19.19
C ASN A 52 10.07 -4.06 18.25
N ASP A 53 10.00 -4.68 17.06
CA ASP A 53 11.03 -4.54 16.03
C ASP A 53 11.11 -3.10 15.50
N LEU A 54 9.96 -2.49 15.23
CA LEU A 54 9.86 -1.10 14.77
C LEU A 54 10.34 -0.10 15.83
N GLU A 55 10.01 -0.31 17.11
CA GLU A 55 10.50 0.54 18.19
C GLU A 55 12.02 0.50 18.31
N ARG A 56 12.64 -0.69 18.21
CA ARG A 56 14.10 -0.84 18.18
C ARG A 56 14.75 -0.15 16.99
N LEU A 57 14.07 -0.12 15.84
CA LEU A 57 14.52 0.61 14.67
C LEU A 57 14.45 2.13 14.89
N GLY A 58 13.43 2.61 15.60
CA GLY A 58 13.32 4.01 16.01
C GLY A 58 14.39 4.45 17.00
N GLU A 59 14.65 3.65 18.02
CA GLU A 59 15.75 3.88 18.96
C GLU A 59 17.12 3.92 18.26
N ALA A 60 17.27 3.19 17.16
CA ALA A 60 18.47 3.22 16.31
C ALA A 60 18.57 4.46 15.41
N GLY A 61 17.59 5.39 15.47
CA GLY A 61 17.59 6.66 14.74
C GLY A 61 17.28 6.53 13.25
N LEU A 62 16.51 5.52 12.84
CA LEU A 62 16.13 5.37 11.43
C LEU A 62 15.17 6.48 10.96
N PRO A 63 15.40 7.02 9.76
CA PRO A 63 14.40 7.86 9.09
C PRO A 63 13.09 7.10 8.82
N GLY A 64 12.00 7.82 8.60
CA GLY A 64 10.70 7.22 8.24
C GLY A 64 9.76 6.91 9.40
N ARG A 65 10.02 7.45 10.60
CA ARG A 65 9.13 7.40 11.78
C ARG A 65 8.68 5.99 12.19
N PRO A 66 9.62 5.06 12.39
CA PRO A 66 9.30 3.69 12.81
C PRO A 66 8.58 3.62 14.18
N GLU A 67 8.71 4.64 15.04
CA GLU A 67 7.99 4.74 16.31
C GLU A 67 6.48 4.89 16.11
N GLU A 68 6.06 5.74 15.16
CA GLU A 68 4.64 5.92 14.81
C GLU A 68 4.06 4.62 14.22
N LEU A 69 4.87 3.87 13.46
CA LEU A 69 4.50 2.57 12.92
C LEU A 69 4.39 1.51 14.03
N ALA A 70 5.27 1.56 15.03
CA ALA A 70 5.24 0.68 16.19
C ALA A 70 3.97 0.88 17.04
N GLU A 71 3.59 2.14 17.29
CA GLU A 71 2.36 2.48 18.00
C GLU A 71 1.12 1.96 17.28
N GLU A 72 1.04 2.15 15.96
CA GLU A 72 -0.10 1.67 15.17
C GLU A 72 -0.14 0.14 15.09
N ALA A 73 1.02 -0.54 15.07
CA ALA A 73 1.11 -1.99 15.17
C ALA A 73 0.62 -2.53 16.53
N ARG A 74 0.95 -1.86 17.65
CA ARG A 74 0.44 -2.20 19.00
C ARG A 74 -1.07 -2.05 19.07
N ALA A 75 -1.60 -0.91 18.61
CA ALA A 75 -3.04 -0.67 18.61
C ALA A 75 -3.81 -1.70 17.78
N LEU A 76 -3.22 -2.23 16.71
CA LEU A 76 -3.77 -3.33 15.92
C LEU A 76 -3.70 -4.66 16.67
N ALA A 77 -2.59 -4.96 17.34
CA ALA A 77 -2.46 -6.17 18.16
C ALA A 77 -3.54 -6.24 19.25
N ASP A 78 -3.78 -5.13 19.96
CA ASP A 78 -4.78 -5.07 21.04
C ASP A 78 -6.19 -5.33 20.52
N ARG A 79 -6.52 -4.83 19.33
CA ARG A 79 -7.82 -5.07 18.68
C ARG A 79 -7.99 -6.53 18.28
N LEU A 80 -6.94 -7.14 17.73
CA LEU A 80 -6.96 -8.55 17.36
C LEU A 80 -7.13 -9.44 18.59
N ASP A 81 -6.48 -9.11 19.70
CA ASP A 81 -6.58 -9.84 20.97
C ASP A 81 -7.97 -9.71 21.62
N GLN A 82 -8.61 -8.55 21.43
CA GLN A 82 -10.01 -8.31 21.81
C GLN A 82 -11.04 -8.90 20.84
N ASN A 83 -10.60 -9.68 19.84
CA ASN A 83 -11.42 -10.27 18.79
C ASN A 83 -12.20 -9.24 17.94
N ARG A 84 -11.70 -8.00 17.84
CA ARG A 84 -12.30 -6.93 17.06
C ARG A 84 -11.80 -6.94 15.62
N LEU A 85 -12.14 -8.01 14.90
CA LEU A 85 -11.89 -8.12 13.47
C LEU A 85 -13.07 -7.54 12.67
N ASP A 86 -13.09 -6.20 12.56
CA ASP A 86 -14.04 -5.46 11.74
C ASP A 86 -13.36 -4.83 10.51
N ARG A 87 -14.17 -4.22 9.62
CA ARG A 87 -13.64 -3.52 8.43
C ARG A 87 -12.67 -2.40 8.80
N SER A 88 -12.86 -1.73 9.94
CA SER A 88 -11.98 -0.64 10.37
C SER A 88 -10.60 -1.15 10.78
N THR A 89 -10.51 -2.34 11.39
CA THR A 89 -9.26 -3.02 11.73
C THR A 89 -8.50 -3.42 10.46
N LEU A 90 -9.19 -3.93 9.43
CA LEU A 90 -8.57 -4.22 8.13
C LEU A 90 -8.05 -2.97 7.42
N GLU A 91 -8.83 -1.89 7.40
CA GLU A 91 -8.40 -0.63 6.78
C GLU A 91 -7.18 -0.04 7.48
N ARG A 92 -7.11 -0.15 8.81
CA ARG A 92 -5.94 0.24 9.59
C ARG A 92 -4.73 -0.63 9.27
N GLN A 93 -4.91 -1.94 9.18
CA GLN A 93 -3.87 -2.88 8.77
C GLN A 93 -3.29 -2.52 7.39
N GLN A 94 -4.17 -2.23 6.41
CA GLN A 94 -3.77 -1.83 5.06
C GLN A 94 -3.03 -0.48 5.04
N ARG A 95 -3.49 0.49 5.83
CA ARG A 95 -2.79 1.78 5.97
C ARG A 95 -1.41 1.61 6.61
N LEU A 96 -1.31 0.82 7.67
CA LEU A 96 -0.02 0.51 8.32
C LEU A 96 0.94 -0.15 7.32
N PHE A 97 0.46 -1.15 6.56
CA PHE A 97 1.25 -1.80 5.52
C PHE A 97 1.77 -0.82 4.47
N ARG A 98 0.90 0.05 3.96
CA ARG A 98 1.29 1.04 2.96
C ARG A 98 2.32 2.04 3.50
N ARG A 99 2.14 2.52 4.73
CA ARG A 99 3.12 3.40 5.37
C ARG A 99 4.47 2.73 5.60
N MET A 100 4.51 1.44 5.93
CA MET A 100 5.78 0.71 6.03
C MET A 100 6.47 0.54 4.67
N LEU A 101 5.72 0.31 3.59
CA LEU A 101 6.28 0.29 2.24
C LEU A 101 6.82 1.67 1.83
N ASP A 102 6.08 2.72 2.17
CA ASP A 102 6.49 4.10 1.89
C ASP A 102 7.74 4.48 2.70
N ALA A 103 7.82 4.09 3.98
CA ALA A 103 9.00 4.27 4.84
C ALA A 103 10.22 3.52 4.31
N GLY A 104 10.04 2.26 3.86
CA GLY A 104 11.11 1.51 3.20
C GLY A 104 11.56 2.12 1.88
N ARG A 105 10.66 2.78 1.14
CA ARG A 105 10.97 3.49 -0.11
C ARG A 105 11.69 4.81 0.15
N THR A 106 11.30 5.58 1.16
CA THR A 106 12.00 6.82 1.54
C THR A 106 13.42 6.51 1.98
N LEU A 107 13.62 5.47 2.79
CA LEU A 107 14.97 5.05 3.20
C LEU A 107 15.86 4.68 2.02
N ARG A 108 15.33 3.95 1.03
CA ARG A 108 16.05 3.60 -0.20
C ARG A 108 16.43 4.83 -1.03
N ASN A 109 15.58 5.85 -1.00
CA ASN A 109 15.81 7.10 -1.72
C ASN A 109 16.81 8.00 -0.98
N GLU A 110 16.84 8.02 0.36
CA GLU A 110 17.81 8.82 1.13
C GLU A 110 19.25 8.30 1.01
N ASP A 111 19.43 7.00 0.78
CA ASP A 111 20.74 6.39 0.44
C ASP A 111 21.22 6.74 -0.99
N GLN A 112 20.35 7.30 -1.83
CA GLN A 112 20.66 7.80 -3.17
C GLN A 112 20.71 9.33 -3.10
N PRO A 113 21.88 10.00 -3.21
CA PRO A 113 21.92 11.47 -3.19
C PRO A 113 20.96 12.02 -4.24
N ASP A 114 20.09 12.95 -3.79
CA ASP A 114 18.92 13.49 -4.48
C ASP A 114 19.07 13.62 -6.00
N ASP A 115 18.18 12.95 -6.74
CA ASP A 115 17.85 13.36 -8.10
C ASP A 115 16.86 14.55 -7.99
N PRO A 116 17.25 15.78 -8.36
CA PRO A 116 16.56 17.02 -7.98
C PRO A 116 15.18 17.26 -8.66
N GLU A 117 14.58 16.28 -9.34
CA GLU A 117 13.47 16.51 -10.27
C GLU A 117 12.04 16.35 -9.72
N ARG A 118 11.80 16.26 -8.42
CA ARG A 118 10.41 16.23 -7.91
C ARG A 118 10.13 17.16 -6.74
N ARG A 119 10.12 18.46 -7.02
CA ARG A 119 9.34 19.44 -6.24
C ARG A 119 7.98 19.62 -6.91
N SER A 120 6.93 18.99 -6.35
CA SER A 120 5.56 19.33 -6.72
C SER A 120 5.21 20.69 -6.11
N THR A 121 5.13 21.73 -6.95
CA THR A 121 4.50 23.00 -6.59
C THR A 121 3.03 22.75 -6.27
N THR A 122 2.61 23.13 -5.06
CA THR A 122 1.21 23.20 -4.65
C THR A 122 0.44 24.17 -5.56
N ALA A 123 -0.64 23.70 -6.16
CA ALA A 123 -1.48 24.48 -7.06
C ALA A 123 -2.08 25.70 -6.34
N GLY A 124 -1.68 26.90 -6.78
CA GLY A 124 -2.35 28.15 -6.43
C GLY A 124 -3.76 28.20 -7.05
N GLU A 125 -4.69 28.72 -6.23
CA GLU A 125 -6.03 29.23 -6.53
C GLU A 125 -6.75 28.68 -7.78
N LEU A 126 -7.72 27.78 -7.53
CA LEU A 126 -8.67 27.25 -8.51
C LEU A 126 -9.56 28.37 -9.09
N PRO A 127 -9.56 28.62 -10.41
CA PRO A 127 -10.73 29.16 -11.08
C PRO A 127 -11.70 28.03 -11.44
N ALA A 128 -12.97 28.39 -11.37
CA ALA A 128 -14.17 27.58 -11.55
C ALA A 128 -14.08 26.47 -12.63
N ARG A 129 -14.43 25.25 -12.18
CA ARG A 129 -15.16 24.19 -12.90
C ARG A 129 -15.01 24.22 -14.43
N ALA A 130 -13.94 23.61 -14.94
CA ALA A 130 -13.87 23.18 -16.34
C ALA A 130 -14.38 21.73 -16.48
N ALA A 131 -15.14 21.50 -17.56
CA ALA A 131 -15.82 20.26 -17.91
C ALA A 131 -14.89 19.02 -17.99
N PRO A 132 -15.41 17.78 -17.82
CA PRO A 132 -14.60 16.58 -17.82
C PRO A 132 -14.11 16.28 -19.24
N GLY A 133 -12.86 16.64 -19.54
CA GLY A 133 -12.30 16.33 -20.86
C GLY A 133 -10.97 16.99 -21.24
N ALA A 134 -10.08 17.28 -20.29
CA ALA A 134 -8.76 17.80 -20.63
C ALA A 134 -7.66 17.04 -19.87
N VAL A 135 -7.19 15.94 -20.46
CA VAL A 135 -5.88 15.38 -20.15
C VAL A 135 -4.92 15.99 -21.16
N THR A 136 -4.18 17.02 -20.75
CA THR A 136 -3.05 17.55 -21.51
C THR A 136 -1.86 16.61 -21.37
N GLY A 137 -1.71 15.75 -22.36
CA GLY A 137 -0.50 15.04 -22.74
C GLY A 137 -0.62 14.80 -24.24
N ALA A 138 0.45 15.09 -25.00
CA ALA A 138 0.57 15.01 -26.46
C ALA A 138 -0.66 14.38 -27.16
N ALA A 139 -1.42 15.18 -27.91
CA ALA A 139 -2.69 14.78 -28.52
C ALA A 139 -2.55 13.44 -29.26
N LEU A 140 -2.96 12.35 -28.60
CA LEU A 140 -3.01 11.04 -29.21
C LEU A 140 -3.97 11.14 -30.39
N ARG A 141 -3.49 10.76 -31.58
CA ARG A 141 -4.30 10.77 -32.81
C ARG A 141 -5.57 9.94 -32.65
N TYR A 142 -5.49 8.88 -31.86
CA TYR A 142 -6.61 8.02 -31.47
C TYR A 142 -6.68 7.88 -29.95
N PRO A 143 -7.78 8.30 -29.30
CA PRO A 143 -7.93 8.19 -27.86
C PRO A 143 -8.03 6.73 -27.44
N VAL A 144 -7.33 6.38 -26.36
CA VAL A 144 -7.41 5.05 -25.75
C VAL A 144 -8.80 4.86 -25.11
N PRO A 145 -9.43 3.67 -25.22
CA PRO A 145 -10.74 3.42 -24.64
C PRO A 145 -10.78 3.70 -23.12
N PRO A 146 -11.86 4.31 -22.60
CA PRO A 146 -11.96 4.62 -21.19
C PRO A 146 -12.08 3.35 -20.34
N TRP A 147 -11.68 3.44 -19.08
CA TRP A 147 -11.65 2.33 -18.13
C TRP A 147 -12.94 1.48 -18.08
N ARG A 148 -14.11 2.12 -18.24
CA ARG A 148 -15.41 1.44 -18.24
C ARG A 148 -15.50 0.34 -19.30
N VAL A 149 -14.88 0.55 -20.47
CA VAL A 149 -14.86 -0.43 -21.57
C VAL A 149 -13.83 -1.53 -21.30
N LEU A 150 -12.71 -1.19 -20.68
CA LEU A 150 -11.61 -2.13 -20.40
C LEU A 150 -11.90 -3.10 -19.24
N ARG A 151 -12.81 -2.71 -18.33
CA ARG A 151 -13.18 -3.54 -17.17
C ARG A 151 -14.01 -4.76 -17.55
N ASP A 152 -14.77 -4.67 -18.63
CA ASP A 152 -15.64 -5.75 -19.10
C ASP A 152 -14.88 -6.77 -19.98
N LEU A 153 -13.58 -6.54 -20.22
CA LEU A 153 -12.67 -7.42 -20.98
C LEU A 153 -11.83 -8.30 -20.05
N SER A 154 -11.42 -9.47 -20.52
CA SER A 154 -10.43 -10.28 -19.81
C SER A 154 -9.06 -9.58 -19.76
N PRO A 155 -8.18 -9.92 -18.80
CA PRO A 155 -6.85 -9.31 -18.70
C PRO A 155 -6.00 -9.43 -19.98
N ALA A 156 -6.14 -10.54 -20.72
CA ALA A 156 -5.44 -10.78 -21.98
C ALA A 156 -5.98 -9.89 -23.11
N GLU A 157 -7.30 -9.75 -23.22
CA GLU A 157 -7.95 -8.88 -24.22
C GLU A 157 -7.66 -7.40 -23.96
N ARG A 158 -7.65 -6.99 -22.70
CA ARG A 158 -7.26 -5.63 -22.30
C ARG A 158 -5.85 -5.30 -22.75
N ALA A 159 -4.90 -6.23 -22.60
CA ALA A 159 -3.53 -6.03 -23.04
C ALA A 159 -3.44 -5.87 -24.58
N LEU A 160 -4.20 -6.67 -25.34
CA LEU A 160 -4.26 -6.58 -26.80
C LEU A 160 -4.85 -5.25 -27.27
N VAL A 161 -5.93 -4.77 -26.64
CA VAL A 161 -6.55 -3.48 -26.96
C VAL A 161 -5.56 -2.33 -26.71
N LEU A 162 -4.88 -2.32 -25.58
CA LEU A 162 -3.89 -1.28 -25.28
C LEU A 162 -2.69 -1.32 -26.25
N ASP A 163 -2.23 -2.50 -26.63
CA ASP A 163 -1.15 -2.65 -27.62
C ASP A 163 -1.58 -2.18 -29.01
N TYR A 164 -2.83 -2.45 -29.41
CA TYR A 164 -3.40 -1.96 -30.65
C TYR A 164 -3.42 -0.43 -30.70
N PHE A 165 -3.96 0.24 -29.68
CA PHE A 165 -4.00 1.71 -29.63
C PHE A 165 -2.60 2.33 -29.54
N ARG A 166 -1.64 1.65 -28.91
CA ARG A 166 -0.23 2.05 -28.92
C ARG A 166 0.35 2.00 -30.32
N ARG A 167 0.17 0.90 -31.05
CA ARG A 167 0.64 0.75 -32.45
C ARG A 167 -0.06 1.71 -33.40
N LEU A 168 -1.34 1.98 -33.16
CA LEU A 168 -2.15 2.88 -33.97
C LEU A 168 -1.69 4.33 -33.84
N ASN A 169 -1.28 4.75 -32.64
CA ASN A 169 -0.73 6.08 -32.38
C ASN A 169 0.78 6.19 -32.72
N ALA A 170 1.48 5.09 -32.94
CA ALA A 170 2.89 5.06 -33.32
C ALA A 170 3.13 5.16 -34.84
N LYS A 171 2.07 5.05 -35.66
CA LYS A 171 2.14 5.29 -37.10
C LYS A 171 1.99 6.80 -37.39
N PRO A 172 2.87 7.40 -38.22
CA PRO A 172 2.78 8.82 -38.57
C PRO A 172 1.47 9.21 -39.27
#